data_AF-A0A2E8A6A1-F1
#
_entry.id   AF-A0A2E8A6A1-F1
#
_cell.length_a   1.000
_cell.length_b   1.000
_cell.length_c   1.000
_cell.angle_alpha   90.00
_cell.angle_beta   90.00
_cell.angle_gamma   90.00
#
_symmetry.space_group_name_H-M   'P 1'
#
loop_
_entity.id
_entity.type
_entity.pdbx_description
1 polymer ?
#
loop_
_entity_poly.entity_id
_entity_poly.type
_entity_poly.pdbx_seq_one_letter_code
_entity_poly.pdbx_strand_id
1 'polypeptide(L)'
;LGPLGLLATSAVLAIAGLFLLSTASGLAMIFIFATLYGFGKTFFWPTTLGVVSEQCPKGGALTLNAIAGIGMLAVGILGGPVIGKMTEDSIKASVEEATSTETYDSISNESTYFLGDYTAVDAEKVAALADDEKTTVSESIQEGKQGSLASVAVFPVFMLICYLGLIMYFKNRGGYKPVEI
;
A
#
# COMPACT_ATOMS: atom_id res chain seq x y z
N LEU A 1 -13.84 -20.83 2.12
CA LEU A 1 -12.37 -20.65 2.13
C LEU A 1 -11.90 -20.77 3.56
N GLY A 2 -10.83 -21.52 3.83
CA GLY A 2 -10.17 -21.43 5.15
C GLY A 2 -9.50 -20.05 5.33
N PRO A 3 -9.04 -19.72 6.55
CA PRO A 3 -8.48 -18.40 6.85
C PRO A 3 -7.36 -17.96 5.89
N LEU A 4 -6.42 -18.85 5.57
CA LEU A 4 -5.34 -18.55 4.61
C LEU A 4 -5.83 -18.37 3.18
N GLY A 5 -6.88 -19.11 2.78
CA GLY A 5 -7.50 -18.93 1.47
C GLY A 5 -8.20 -17.57 1.37
N LEU A 6 -8.89 -17.15 2.43
CA LEU A 6 -9.52 -15.82 2.49
C LEU A 6 -8.46 -14.71 2.39
N LEU A 7 -7.35 -14.83 3.13
CA LEU A 7 -6.22 -13.89 3.04
C LEU A 7 -5.60 -13.82 1.63
N ALA A 8 -5.41 -14.97 0.98
CA ALA A 8 -4.90 -15.01 -0.39
C ALA A 8 -5.87 -14.39 -1.40
N THR A 9 -7.17 -14.69 -1.33
CA THR A 9 -8.18 -14.07 -2.19
C THR A 9 -8.28 -12.57 -1.96
N SER A 10 -8.22 -12.12 -0.70
CA SER A 10 -8.16 -10.70 -0.35
C SER A 10 -6.94 -10.00 -0.93
N ALA A 11 -5.77 -10.65 -0.93
CA ALA A 11 -4.58 -10.12 -1.57
C ALA A 11 -4.75 -9.97 -3.08
N VAL A 12 -5.33 -10.95 -3.77
CA VAL A 12 -5.65 -10.83 -5.21
C VAL A 12 -6.59 -9.66 -5.49
N LEU A 13 -7.66 -9.49 -4.69
CA LEU A 13 -8.59 -8.37 -4.84
C LEU A 13 -7.93 -7.02 -4.56
N ALA A 14 -7.06 -6.94 -3.55
CA ALA A 14 -6.32 -5.72 -3.24
C ALA A 14 -5.33 -5.34 -4.36
N ILE A 15 -4.62 -6.31 -4.93
CA ILE A 15 -3.73 -6.14 -6.08
C ILE A 15 -4.52 -5.60 -7.27
N ALA A 16 -5.60 -6.30 -7.64
CA ALA A 16 -6.46 -5.87 -8.75
C ALA A 16 -7.04 -4.47 -8.52
N GLY A 17 -7.52 -4.18 -7.32
CA GLY A 17 -8.06 -2.87 -6.97
C GLY A 17 -7.03 -1.74 -7.08
N LEU A 18 -5.80 -1.94 -6.61
CA LEU A 18 -4.73 -0.94 -6.71
C LEU A 18 -4.28 -0.69 -8.16
N PHE A 19 -4.11 -1.76 -8.95
CA PHE A 19 -3.79 -1.62 -10.37
C PHE A 19 -4.91 -0.90 -11.13
N LEU A 20 -6.17 -1.28 -10.89
CA LEU A 20 -7.31 -0.62 -11.53
C LEU A 20 -7.43 0.84 -11.11
N LEU A 21 -7.20 1.16 -9.84
CA LEU A 21 -7.19 2.54 -9.35
C LEU A 21 -6.07 3.39 -9.97
N SER A 22 -4.90 2.78 -10.25
CA SER A 22 -3.78 3.51 -10.86
C SER A 22 -4.06 4.01 -12.29
N THR A 23 -5.05 3.45 -12.97
CA THR A 23 -5.46 3.84 -14.33
C THR A 23 -6.90 4.37 -14.39
N ALA A 24 -7.54 4.60 -13.24
CA ALA A 24 -8.96 4.92 -13.17
C ALA A 24 -9.26 6.38 -13.54
N SER A 25 -10.04 6.61 -14.58
CA SER A 25 -10.53 7.97 -14.88
C SER A 25 -12.01 8.12 -14.56
N GLY A 26 -12.37 9.28 -14.00
CA GLY A 26 -13.74 9.63 -13.66
C GLY A 26 -14.22 9.07 -12.32
N LEU A 27 -15.09 9.85 -11.67
CA LEU A 27 -15.54 9.63 -10.30
C LEU A 27 -16.17 8.24 -10.09
N ALA A 28 -17.02 7.79 -11.01
CA ALA A 28 -17.72 6.51 -10.90
C ALA A 28 -16.75 5.31 -10.90
N MET A 29 -15.75 5.31 -11.79
CA MET A 29 -14.76 4.22 -11.88
C MET A 29 -13.86 4.18 -10.66
N ILE A 30 -13.45 5.35 -10.15
CA ILE A 30 -12.69 5.45 -8.90
C ILE A 30 -13.47 4.80 -7.74
N PHE A 31 -14.76 5.09 -7.59
CA PHE A 31 -15.58 4.47 -6.53
C PHE A 31 -15.71 2.95 -6.69
N ILE A 32 -15.91 2.46 -7.93
CA ILE A 32 -16.02 1.01 -8.20
C ILE A 32 -14.70 0.31 -7.81
N PHE A 33 -13.56 0.81 -8.28
CA PHE A 33 -12.27 0.19 -8.02
C PHE A 33 -11.79 0.38 -6.57
N ALA A 34 -12.10 1.52 -5.94
CA ALA A 34 -11.87 1.74 -4.51
C ALA A 34 -12.70 0.76 -3.67
N THR A 35 -13.92 0.44 -4.08
CA THR A 35 -14.75 -0.56 -3.42
C THR A 35 -14.12 -1.96 -3.54
N LEU A 36 -13.63 -2.32 -4.73
CA LEU A 36 -12.91 -3.59 -4.93
C LEU A 36 -11.67 -3.70 -4.04
N TYR A 37 -10.85 -2.64 -3.99
CA TYR A 37 -9.71 -2.56 -3.08
C TYR A 37 -10.13 -2.65 -1.61
N GLY A 38 -11.21 -1.96 -1.23
CA GLY A 38 -11.79 -1.98 0.11
C GLY A 38 -12.22 -3.39 0.55
N PHE A 39 -12.87 -4.15 -0.33
CA PHE A 39 -13.20 -5.56 -0.07
C PHE A 39 -11.95 -6.41 0.15
N GLY A 40 -10.90 -6.20 -0.64
CA GLY A 40 -9.62 -6.87 -0.43
C GLY A 40 -9.03 -6.56 0.96
N LYS A 41 -8.99 -5.28 1.33
CA LYS A 41 -8.36 -4.81 2.57
C LYS A 41 -9.10 -5.23 3.85
N THR A 42 -10.43 -5.36 3.79
CA THR A 42 -11.30 -5.56 4.95
C THR A 42 -10.96 -6.83 5.76
N PHE A 43 -10.53 -7.91 5.10
CA PHE A 43 -10.30 -9.19 5.77
C PHE A 43 -8.87 -9.38 6.29
N PHE A 44 -7.88 -8.56 5.88
CA PHE A 44 -6.49 -8.80 6.25
C PHE A 44 -6.29 -8.83 7.76
N TRP A 45 -6.79 -7.81 8.46
CA TRP A 45 -6.58 -7.69 9.90
C TRP A 45 -7.34 -8.73 10.73
N PRO A 46 -8.68 -8.83 10.65
CA PRO A 46 -9.42 -9.78 11.46
C PRO A 46 -9.02 -11.22 11.19
N THR A 47 -8.77 -11.58 9.92
CA THR A 47 -8.38 -12.96 9.58
C THR A 47 -6.95 -13.26 10.02
N THR A 48 -6.01 -12.32 9.96
CA THR A 48 -4.65 -12.52 10.48
C THR A 48 -4.68 -12.75 11.99
N LEU A 49 -5.43 -11.95 12.75
CA LEU A 49 -5.59 -12.15 14.20
C LEU A 49 -6.29 -13.48 14.52
N GLY A 50 -7.27 -13.89 13.72
CA GLY A 50 -7.89 -15.21 13.80
C GLY A 50 -6.87 -16.34 13.62
N VAL A 51 -6.06 -16.28 12.56
CA VAL A 51 -4.99 -17.28 12.32
C VAL A 51 -4.00 -17.34 13.47
N VAL A 52 -3.56 -16.19 13.99
CA VAL A 52 -2.68 -16.14 15.16
C VAL A 52 -3.33 -16.80 16.37
N SER A 53 -4.61 -16.50 16.64
CA SER A 53 -5.31 -17.06 17.80
C SER A 53 -5.42 -18.58 17.73
N GLU A 54 -5.63 -19.13 16.53
CA GLU A 54 -5.76 -20.57 16.30
C GLU A 54 -4.41 -21.30 16.30
N GLN A 55 -3.33 -20.64 15.84
CA GLN A 55 -2.00 -21.25 15.77
C GLN A 55 -1.16 -21.03 17.04
N CYS A 56 -1.45 -19.99 17.83
CA CYS A 56 -0.76 -19.64 19.07
C CYS A 56 -1.72 -19.53 20.27
N PRO A 57 -2.54 -20.55 20.57
CA PRO A 57 -3.65 -20.44 21.53
C PRO A 57 -3.17 -20.26 22.98
N LYS A 58 -2.00 -20.82 23.34
CA LYS A 58 -1.36 -20.63 24.67
C LYS A 58 -0.98 -19.18 24.96
N GLY A 59 -0.83 -18.37 23.92
CA GLY A 59 -0.44 -16.96 24.01
C GLY A 59 -1.59 -16.02 24.40
N GLY A 60 -2.84 -16.47 24.25
CA GLY A 60 -4.05 -15.75 24.64
C GLY A 60 -4.11 -14.28 24.21
N ALA A 61 -4.73 -13.44 25.04
CA ALA A 61 -4.88 -12.01 24.78
C ALA A 61 -3.54 -11.26 24.70
N LEU A 62 -2.50 -11.72 25.40
CA LEU A 62 -1.20 -11.07 25.38
C LEU A 62 -0.54 -11.13 24.00
N THR A 63 -0.56 -12.31 23.36
CA THR A 63 0.02 -12.48 22.02
C THR A 63 -0.76 -11.72 20.96
N LEU A 64 -2.10 -11.71 21.07
CA LEU A 64 -2.95 -10.95 20.14
C LEU A 64 -2.71 -9.45 20.24
N ASN A 65 -2.64 -8.89 21.45
CA ASN A 65 -2.33 -7.47 21.64
C ASN A 65 -0.89 -7.13 21.20
N ALA A 66 0.08 -8.01 21.44
CA ALA A 66 1.46 -7.79 21.01
C ALA A 66 1.58 -7.75 19.47
N ILE A 67 0.99 -8.71 18.75
CA ILE A 67 1.01 -8.71 17.28
C ILE A 67 0.25 -7.52 16.72
N ALA A 68 -0.88 -7.15 17.34
CA ALA A 68 -1.62 -5.96 16.96
C ALA A 68 -0.76 -4.69 17.10
N GLY A 69 -0.09 -4.52 18.25
CA GLY A 69 0.79 -3.39 18.53
C GLY A 69 1.99 -3.31 17.58
N ILE A 70 2.68 -4.42 17.37
CA ILE A 70 3.82 -4.49 16.43
C ILE A 70 3.37 -4.16 15.01
N GLY A 71 2.20 -4.66 14.58
CA GLY A 71 1.63 -4.35 13.27
C GLY A 71 1.39 -2.84 13.10
N MET A 72 0.80 -2.18 14.10
CA MET A 72 0.55 -0.73 14.05
C MET A 72 1.85 0.08 14.07
N LEU A 73 2.85 -0.33 14.86
CA LEU A 73 4.17 0.31 14.84
C LEU A 73 4.86 0.18 13.49
N ALA A 74 4.78 -1.00 12.85
CA ALA A 74 5.34 -1.22 11.52
C ALA A 74 4.68 -0.32 10.47
N VAL A 75 3.35 -0.13 10.54
CA VAL A 75 2.64 0.79 9.64
C VAL A 75 3.11 2.23 9.83
N GLY A 76 3.26 2.70 11.08
CA GLY A 76 3.67 4.08 11.36
C GLY A 76 5.13 4.38 11.04
N ILE A 77 6.04 3.49 11.44
CA ILE A 77 7.50 3.72 11.32
C ILE A 77 7.98 3.43 9.90
N LEU A 78 7.45 2.41 9.25
CA LEU A 78 7.93 1.94 7.94
C LEU A 78 6.89 2.16 6.85
N GLY A 79 5.65 1.73 7.06
CA GLY A 79 4.62 1.72 6.02
C GLY A 79 4.32 3.11 5.45
N GLY A 80 3.95 4.06 6.32
CA GLY A 80 3.61 5.43 5.93
C GLY A 80 4.73 6.14 5.17
N PRO A 81 5.95 6.23 5.73
CA PRO A 81 7.08 6.87 5.06
C PRO A 81 7.49 6.21 3.74
N VAL A 82 7.52 4.88 3.66
CA VAL A 82 7.87 4.17 2.41
C VAL A 82 6.82 4.42 1.33
N ILE A 83 5.53 4.34 1.67
CA ILE A 83 4.44 4.64 0.71
C ILE A 83 4.49 6.11 0.28
N GLY A 84 4.80 7.01 1.21
CA GLY A 84 5.01 8.43 0.92
C GLY A 84 6.14 8.63 -0.09
N LYS A 85 7.30 8.02 0.15
CA LYS A 85 8.45 8.05 -0.76
C LYS A 85 8.12 7.47 -2.14
N MET A 86 7.41 6.34 -2.21
CA MET A 86 6.94 5.77 -3.48
C MET A 86 5.97 6.70 -4.22
N THR A 87 5.18 7.48 -3.49
CA THR A 87 4.28 8.48 -4.07
C THR A 87 5.06 9.66 -4.62
N GLU A 88 6.01 10.19 -3.86
CA GLU A 88 6.87 11.29 -4.31
C GLU A 88 7.78 10.90 -5.48
N ASP A 89 8.35 9.69 -5.50
CA ASP A 89 9.11 9.18 -6.64
C ASP A 89 8.25 9.13 -7.92
N SER A 90 6.98 8.74 -7.78
CA SER A 90 6.03 8.68 -8.90
C SER A 90 5.59 10.08 -9.36
N ILE A 91 5.43 11.01 -8.42
CA ILE A 91 5.20 12.43 -8.73
C ILE A 91 6.40 13.01 -9.47
N LYS A 92 7.63 12.74 -9.00
CA LYS A 92 8.85 13.17 -9.66
C LYS A 92 8.88 12.72 -11.12
N ALA A 93 8.72 11.43 -11.36
CA ALA A 93 8.72 10.88 -12.71
C ALA A 93 7.67 11.53 -13.62
N SER A 94 6.44 11.71 -13.11
CA SER A 94 5.35 12.32 -13.89
C SER A 94 5.57 13.81 -14.20
N VAL A 95 6.07 14.59 -13.23
CA VAL A 95 6.38 16.00 -13.45
C VAL A 95 7.56 16.17 -14.40
N GLU A 96 8.61 15.35 -14.26
CA GLU A 96 9.78 15.39 -15.16
C GLU A 96 9.40 15.04 -16.60
N GLU A 97 8.48 14.09 -16.80
CA GLU A 97 7.97 13.69 -18.12
C GLU A 97 7.10 14.78 -18.77
N ALA A 98 6.26 15.46 -17.98
CA ALA A 98 5.36 16.49 -18.50
C ALA A 98 6.01 17.87 -18.68
N THR A 99 7.05 18.17 -17.90
CA THR A 99 7.71 19.48 -17.84
C THR A 99 9.21 19.34 -18.06
N SER A 100 10.00 19.31 -16.97
CA SER A 100 11.45 19.12 -16.99
C SER A 100 11.97 18.77 -15.58
N THR A 101 13.21 18.25 -15.50
CA THR A 101 13.93 18.06 -14.23
C THR A 101 14.16 19.39 -13.49
N GLU A 102 14.46 20.47 -14.20
CA GLU A 102 14.66 21.80 -13.60
C GLU A 102 13.38 22.32 -12.93
N THR A 103 12.22 22.09 -13.57
CA THR A 103 10.92 22.43 -13.01
C THR A 103 10.68 21.64 -11.72
N TYR A 104 10.92 20.33 -11.72
CA TYR A 104 10.76 19.50 -10.51
C TYR A 104 11.69 19.94 -9.37
N ASP A 105 12.96 20.22 -9.66
CA ASP A 105 13.93 20.67 -8.66
C ASP A 105 13.54 22.04 -8.07
N SER A 106 12.93 22.91 -8.87
CA SER A 106 12.44 24.22 -8.40
C SER A 106 11.26 24.12 -7.43
N ILE A 107 10.43 23.07 -7.53
CA ILE A 107 9.21 22.88 -6.73
C ILE A 107 9.36 21.85 -5.61
N SER A 108 10.50 21.19 -5.48
CA SER A 108 10.72 20.15 -4.49
C SER A 108 11.69 20.58 -3.39
N ASN A 109 11.71 19.82 -2.29
CA ASN A 109 12.68 19.92 -1.21
C ASN A 109 13.25 18.52 -0.90
N GLU A 110 14.49 18.48 -0.43
CA GLU A 110 15.03 17.27 0.17
C GLU A 110 14.30 16.96 1.48
N SER A 111 14.04 15.67 1.70
CA SER A 111 13.38 15.13 2.87
C SER A 111 14.02 13.79 3.21
N THR A 112 13.90 13.39 4.48
CA THR A 112 14.52 12.15 4.96
C THR A 112 13.54 11.38 5.80
N TYR A 113 13.62 10.06 5.71
CA TYR A 113 12.89 9.16 6.60
C TYR A 113 13.82 8.04 7.06
N PHE A 114 13.29 7.16 7.90
CA PHE A 114 14.07 6.12 8.57
C PHE A 114 14.92 5.21 7.64
N LEU A 115 14.52 5.01 6.38
CA LEU A 115 15.26 4.16 5.43
C LEU A 115 16.02 4.95 4.35
N GLY A 116 16.07 6.28 4.41
CA GLY A 116 16.88 7.10 3.50
C GLY A 116 16.24 8.41 3.10
N ASP A 117 16.88 9.07 2.14
CA ASP A 117 16.50 10.38 1.64
C ASP A 117 15.59 10.28 0.41
N TYR A 118 14.77 11.32 0.20
CA TYR A 118 13.88 11.47 -0.93
C TYR A 118 13.59 12.96 -1.19
N THR A 119 13.04 13.29 -2.35
CA THR A 119 12.56 14.64 -2.65
C THR A 119 11.05 14.68 -2.54
N ALA A 120 10.50 15.74 -1.95
CA ALA A 120 9.07 15.92 -1.79
C ALA A 120 8.63 17.24 -2.44
N VAL A 121 7.47 17.24 -3.09
CA VAL A 121 6.89 18.46 -3.66
C VAL A 121 6.47 19.43 -2.55
N ASP A 122 6.85 20.70 -2.71
CA ASP A 122 6.46 21.81 -1.84
C ASP A 122 5.24 22.54 -2.42
N ALA A 123 4.12 22.47 -1.69
CA ALA A 123 2.87 23.06 -2.13
C ALA A 123 2.93 24.60 -2.28
N GLU A 124 3.76 25.29 -1.50
CA GLU A 124 3.94 26.74 -1.61
C GLU A 124 4.70 27.10 -2.89
N LYS A 125 5.74 26.33 -3.22
CA LYS A 125 6.51 26.52 -4.47
C LYS A 125 5.65 26.23 -5.70
N VAL A 126 4.85 25.17 -5.67
CA VAL A 126 3.87 24.89 -6.75
C VAL A 126 2.85 26.01 -6.86
N ALA A 127 2.39 26.58 -5.74
CA ALA A 127 1.43 27.67 -5.75
C ALA A 127 2.00 28.98 -6.35
N ALA A 128 3.32 29.17 -6.26
CA ALA A 128 4.05 30.34 -6.75
C ALA A 128 4.43 30.28 -8.23
N LEU A 129 4.21 29.16 -8.92
CA LEU A 129 4.40 29.03 -10.37
C LEU A 129 3.45 29.95 -11.14
N ALA A 130 3.85 30.32 -12.36
CA ALA A 130 2.99 31.01 -13.30
C ALA A 130 1.77 30.13 -13.68
N ASP A 131 0.61 30.73 -13.97
CA ASP A 131 -0.66 30.01 -14.13
C ASP A 131 -0.63 28.94 -15.25
N ASP A 132 0.16 29.17 -16.29
CA ASP A 132 0.38 28.27 -17.42
C ASP A 132 1.19 27.02 -17.02
N GLU A 133 2.26 27.18 -16.25
CA GLU A 133 3.06 26.06 -15.73
C GLU A 133 2.36 25.33 -14.57
N LYS A 134 1.68 26.09 -13.71
CA LYS A 134 1.02 25.61 -12.50
C LYS A 134 -0.06 24.57 -12.80
N THR A 135 -0.82 24.77 -13.88
CA THR A 135 -1.87 23.83 -14.30
C THR A 135 -1.24 22.50 -14.68
N THR A 136 -0.25 22.52 -15.57
CA THR A 136 0.48 21.34 -16.04
C THR A 136 1.11 20.59 -14.86
N VAL A 137 1.85 21.29 -14.00
CA VAL A 137 2.49 20.68 -12.82
C VAL A 137 1.47 20.06 -11.87
N SER A 138 0.35 20.75 -11.62
CA SER A 138 -0.70 20.24 -10.72
C SER A 138 -1.37 18.98 -11.27
N GLU A 139 -1.59 18.91 -12.58
CA GLU A 139 -2.12 17.72 -13.25
C GLU A 139 -1.13 16.55 -13.17
N SER A 140 0.16 16.79 -13.47
CA SER A 140 1.21 15.76 -13.35
C SER A 140 1.40 15.27 -11.91
N ILE A 141 1.26 16.13 -10.90
CA ILE A 141 1.26 15.70 -9.50
C ILE A 141 0.10 14.75 -9.21
N GLN A 142 -1.09 15.02 -9.74
CA GLN A 142 -2.26 14.14 -9.55
C GLN A 142 -2.06 12.81 -10.27
N GLU A 143 -1.55 12.84 -11.50
CA GLU A 143 -1.23 11.64 -12.27
C GLU A 143 -0.16 10.80 -11.57
N GLY A 144 0.92 11.42 -11.08
CA GLY A 144 1.96 10.74 -10.30
C GLY A 144 1.42 10.12 -9.01
N LYS A 145 0.55 10.82 -8.26
CA LYS A 145 -0.13 10.27 -7.08
C LYS A 145 -1.01 9.07 -7.41
N GLN A 146 -1.67 9.11 -8.56
CA GLN A 146 -2.51 8.02 -9.01
C GLN A 146 -1.67 6.83 -9.48
N GLY A 147 -0.64 7.08 -10.28
CA GLY A 147 0.29 6.07 -10.78
C GLY A 147 1.02 5.33 -9.66
N SER A 148 1.31 6.01 -8.54
CA SER A 148 1.96 5.39 -7.38
C SER A 148 1.17 4.22 -6.79
N LEU A 149 -0.16 4.17 -6.98
CA LEU A 149 -1.01 3.08 -6.51
C LEU A 149 -0.60 1.72 -7.10
N ALA A 150 -0.13 1.69 -8.35
CA ALA A 150 0.39 0.47 -8.97
C ALA A 150 1.67 0.00 -8.26
N SER A 151 2.58 0.94 -7.96
CA SER A 151 3.81 0.65 -7.22
C SER A 151 3.50 0.10 -5.82
N VAL A 152 2.51 0.68 -5.14
CA VAL A 152 2.05 0.23 -3.81
C VAL A 152 1.47 -1.19 -3.83
N ALA A 153 1.05 -1.71 -4.99
CA ALA A 153 0.59 -3.10 -5.11
C ALA A 153 1.68 -4.15 -4.80
N VAL A 154 2.96 -3.75 -4.73
CA VAL A 154 4.05 -4.65 -4.30
C VAL A 154 3.81 -5.25 -2.91
N PHE A 155 3.18 -4.50 -1.99
CA PHE A 155 2.90 -4.99 -0.64
C PHE A 155 1.90 -6.16 -0.63
N PRO A 156 0.68 -6.03 -1.21
CA PRO A 156 -0.23 -7.17 -1.27
C PRO A 156 0.27 -8.29 -2.20
N VAL A 157 1.11 -8.03 -3.21
CA VAL A 157 1.80 -9.08 -3.97
C VAL A 157 2.71 -9.90 -3.05
N PHE A 158 3.54 -9.25 -2.23
CA PHE A 158 4.39 -9.93 -1.26
C PHE A 158 3.56 -10.73 -0.25
N MET A 159 2.48 -10.14 0.27
CA MET A 159 1.56 -10.84 1.17
C MET A 159 0.94 -12.08 0.50
N LEU A 160 0.52 -11.98 -0.76
CA LEU A 160 -0.01 -13.12 -1.52
C LEU A 160 1.01 -14.25 -1.60
N ILE A 161 2.28 -13.94 -1.90
CA ILE A 161 3.37 -14.94 -1.93
C ILE A 161 3.50 -15.62 -0.56
N CYS A 162 3.49 -14.85 0.54
CA CYS A 162 3.54 -15.41 1.89
C CYS A 162 2.34 -16.32 2.19
N TYR A 163 1.12 -15.90 1.83
CA TYR A 163 -0.08 -16.69 2.06
C TYR A 163 -0.09 -17.98 1.23
N LEU A 164 0.35 -17.93 -0.04
CA LEU A 164 0.51 -19.12 -0.87
C LEU A 164 1.57 -20.07 -0.27
N GLY A 165 2.67 -19.52 0.25
CA GLY A 165 3.68 -20.28 0.99
C GLY A 165 3.09 -20.98 2.22
N LEU A 166 2.30 -20.28 3.03
CA LEU A 166 1.61 -20.86 4.19
C LEU A 166 0.60 -21.92 3.78
N ILE A 167 -0.19 -21.67 2.73
CA ILE A 167 -1.15 -22.66 2.19
C ILE A 167 -0.41 -23.94 1.80
N MET A 168 0.71 -23.83 1.09
CA MET A 168 1.52 -24.98 0.70
C MET A 168 2.13 -25.69 1.91
N TYR A 169 2.65 -24.94 2.87
CA TYR A 169 3.18 -25.47 4.14
C TYR A 169 2.14 -26.30 4.91
N PHE A 170 0.94 -25.76 5.12
CA PHE A 170 -0.12 -26.48 5.84
C PHE A 170 -0.69 -27.64 5.02
N LYS A 171 -0.81 -27.50 3.70
CA LYS A 171 -1.23 -28.61 2.81
C LYS A 171 -0.30 -29.81 2.95
N ASN A 172 1.02 -29.58 3.04
CA ASN A 172 2.01 -30.63 3.22
C ASN A 172 2.01 -31.26 4.62
N ARG A 173 1.25 -30.71 5.58
CA ARG A 173 1.14 -31.18 6.98
C ARG A 173 -0.26 -31.69 7.34
N GLY A 174 -1.06 -32.05 6.34
CA GLY A 174 -2.42 -32.58 6.57
C GLY A 174 -3.51 -31.50 6.69
N GLY A 175 -3.22 -30.29 6.22
CA GLY A 175 -4.15 -29.16 6.14
C GLY A 175 -4.01 -28.16 7.28
N TYR A 176 -4.63 -26.99 7.10
CA TYR A 176 -4.74 -25.98 8.14
C TYR A 176 -5.72 -26.45 9.21
N LYS A 177 -5.29 -26.46 10.48
CA LYS A 177 -6.11 -26.85 11.63
C LYS A 177 -5.77 -25.96 12.82
N PRO A 178 -6.76 -25.60 13.66
CA PRO A 178 -6.49 -24.98 14.95
C PRO A 178 -5.62 -25.89 15.82
N VAL A 179 -4.71 -25.29 16.59
CA VAL A 179 -3.93 -25.99 17.62
C VAL A 179 -4.80 -26.10 18.87
N GLU A 180 -4.97 -27.31 19.40
CA GLU A 180 -5.71 -27.55 20.65
C GLU A 180 -4.78 -27.38 21.86
N ILE A 181 -5.33 -26.91 23.00
CA ILE A 181 -4.63 -26.79 24.29
C ILE A 181 -4.94 -28.01 25.14
#